data_AF-A0A2U9SK07-F1
#
_entry.id   AF-A0A2U9SK07-F1
#
_cell.length_a   1.000
_cell.length_b   1.000
_cell.length_c   1.000
_cell.angle_alpha   90.00
_cell.angle_beta   90.00
_cell.angle_gamma   90.00
#
_symmetry.space_group_name_H-M   'P 1'
#
loop_
_entity.id
_entity.type
_entity.pdbx_description
1 polymer ?
#
loop_
_entity_poly.entity_id
_entity_poly.type
_entity_poly.pdbx_seq_one_letter_code
_entity_poly.pdbx_strand_id
1 'polypeptide(L)'
;MMPPEPSPIAVLPLHLPAWATRCLVERGGTDRAVPAGPAQTGAALAVLDAAVTAAVPYAGAWADRLALTAAAAAVARSGRPEDEAALRDLVAVTPGAPAGPAGPVLGASLWLAAGPPGPRWSDLPSLIAGLGARSGGLPDELAQALAAAADRPCPLAAAAAALQAVLAVRPGRDALAVWAADLVLARWLGWPHGLPLVGLGLPQGRCRFLLKIFFARFGRQNKCPGQAESIGLQS
;
A
#
# COMPACT_ATOMS: atom_id res chain seq x y z
N MET A 1 24.49 41.90 2.84
CA MET A 1 23.50 40.84 3.09
C MET A 1 23.90 39.67 2.21
N MET A 2 24.51 38.63 2.78
CA MET A 2 24.90 37.43 2.03
C MET A 2 23.65 36.65 1.63
N PRO A 3 23.55 36.11 0.40
CA PRO A 3 22.48 35.20 0.05
C PRO A 3 22.57 33.95 0.95
N PRO A 4 21.43 33.35 1.36
CA PRO A 4 21.46 32.10 2.10
C PRO A 4 22.13 31.03 1.22
N GLU A 5 23.20 30.44 1.75
CA GLU A 5 23.81 29.23 1.18
C GLU A 5 22.72 28.16 1.01
N PRO A 6 22.55 27.58 -0.20
CA PRO A 6 21.59 26.51 -0.38
C PRO A 6 22.05 25.31 0.46
N SER A 7 21.29 25.00 1.52
CA SER A 7 21.43 23.74 2.23
C SER A 7 21.50 22.60 1.21
N PRO A 8 22.45 21.66 1.31
CA PRO A 8 22.52 20.55 0.37
C PRO A 8 21.17 19.85 0.38
N ILE A 9 20.48 19.88 -0.76
CA ILE A 9 19.24 19.14 -0.94
C ILE A 9 19.62 17.68 -0.67
N ALA A 10 19.17 17.14 0.47
CA ALA A 10 19.33 15.74 0.77
C ALA A 10 18.54 14.97 -0.28
N VAL A 11 19.21 14.53 -1.34
CA VAL A 11 18.62 13.68 -2.37
C VAL A 11 18.52 12.29 -1.77
N LEU A 12 17.30 11.82 -1.57
CA LEU A 12 17.05 10.46 -1.15
C LEU A 12 17.52 9.53 -2.26
N PRO A 13 18.51 8.67 -1.99
CA PRO A 13 18.92 7.69 -2.96
C PRO A 13 17.85 6.58 -2.97
N LEU A 14 16.76 6.77 -3.72
CA LEU A 14 15.78 5.71 -4.00
C LEU A 14 16.36 4.71 -5.02
N HIS A 15 17.60 4.26 -4.80
CA HIS A 15 18.23 3.26 -5.64
C HIS A 15 18.27 1.92 -4.91
N LEU A 16 17.82 0.89 -5.59
CA LEU A 16 18.03 -0.47 -5.14
C LEU A 16 19.52 -0.81 -5.27
N PRO A 17 20.08 -1.57 -4.31
CA PRO A 17 21.45 -2.05 -4.43
C PRO A 17 21.58 -2.95 -5.67
N ALA A 18 22.75 -2.92 -6.31
CA ALA A 18 22.98 -3.62 -7.59
C ALA A 18 22.69 -5.14 -7.52
N TRP A 19 22.87 -5.77 -6.36
CA TRP A 19 22.52 -7.19 -6.19
C TRP A 19 21.01 -7.44 -6.29
N ALA A 20 20.19 -6.48 -5.82
CA ALA A 20 18.73 -6.59 -5.87
C ALA A 20 18.21 -6.33 -7.28
N THR A 21 18.86 -5.43 -8.04
CA THR A 21 18.47 -5.13 -9.44
C THR A 21 18.93 -6.18 -10.43
N ARG A 22 20.08 -6.85 -10.22
CA ARG A 22 20.59 -7.92 -11.09
C ARG A 22 19.57 -9.06 -11.29
N CYS A 23 18.79 -9.38 -10.26
CA CYS A 23 17.77 -10.42 -10.36
C CYS A 23 16.46 -9.97 -11.02
N LEU A 24 16.25 -8.67 -11.25
CA LEU A 24 15.03 -8.13 -11.89
C LEU A 24 15.11 -8.17 -13.42
N VAL A 25 16.31 -8.12 -13.99
CA VAL A 25 16.54 -8.01 -15.44
C VAL A 25 16.54 -9.36 -16.16
N GLU A 26 16.81 -10.47 -15.46
CA GLU A 26 17.18 -11.74 -16.14
C GLU A 26 16.02 -12.64 -16.62
N ARG A 27 14.74 -12.24 -16.63
CA ARG A 27 13.66 -13.13 -17.11
C ARG A 27 12.64 -12.47 -18.04
N GLY A 28 13.12 -12.13 -19.24
CA GLY A 28 12.46 -12.43 -20.51
C GLY A 28 11.31 -11.55 -20.97
N GLY A 29 11.61 -10.61 -21.88
CA GLY A 29 11.06 -10.51 -23.25
C GLY A 29 9.54 -10.53 -23.50
N THR A 30 8.71 -10.50 -22.47
CA THR A 30 7.25 -10.39 -22.59
C THR A 30 6.77 -9.44 -21.52
N ASP A 31 5.72 -8.69 -21.84
CA ASP A 31 5.01 -7.69 -21.03
C ASP A 31 4.36 -8.28 -19.75
N ARG A 32 5.16 -8.99 -18.96
CA ARG A 32 4.81 -9.55 -17.66
C ARG A 32 5.94 -9.21 -16.72
N ALA A 33 5.73 -8.18 -15.91
CA ALA A 33 6.53 -7.94 -14.72
C ALA A 33 6.63 -9.26 -13.92
N VAL A 34 7.81 -9.88 -13.94
CA VAL A 34 8.10 -11.01 -13.04
C VAL A 34 8.03 -10.44 -11.62
N PRO A 35 7.20 -11.01 -10.72
CA PRO A 35 7.12 -10.48 -9.37
C PRO A 35 8.50 -10.58 -8.72
N ALA A 36 8.98 -9.45 -8.21
CA ALA A 36 10.18 -9.36 -7.40
C ALA A 36 10.14 -10.46 -6.30
N GLY A 37 11.23 -11.21 -6.16
CA GLY A 37 11.33 -12.22 -5.10
C GLY A 37 11.38 -11.57 -3.71
N PRO A 38 11.25 -12.36 -2.62
CA PRO A 38 11.21 -11.84 -1.25
C PRO A 38 12.40 -10.95 -0.89
N ALA A 39 13.60 -11.28 -1.39
CA ALA A 39 14.81 -10.50 -1.16
C ALA A 39 14.77 -9.13 -1.85
N GLN A 40 14.27 -9.07 -3.09
CA GLN A 40 14.16 -7.81 -3.84
C GLN A 40 13.06 -6.92 -3.25
N THR A 41 11.93 -7.50 -2.86
CA THR A 41 10.86 -6.78 -2.17
C THR A 41 11.33 -6.26 -0.81
N GLY A 42 12.09 -7.06 -0.06
CA GLY A 42 12.72 -6.63 1.19
C GLY A 42 13.70 -5.47 0.98
N ALA A 43 14.55 -5.53 -0.05
CA ALA A 43 15.47 -4.45 -0.39
C ALA A 43 14.73 -3.16 -0.80
N ALA A 44 13.66 -3.28 -1.59
CA ALA A 44 12.83 -2.14 -1.97
C ALA A 44 12.14 -1.53 -0.76
N LEU A 45 11.62 -2.36 0.14
CA LEU A 45 10.96 -1.89 1.35
C LEU A 45 11.94 -1.20 2.30
N ALA A 46 13.17 -1.70 2.42
CA ALA A 46 14.22 -1.07 3.22
C ALA A 46 14.61 0.31 2.67
N VAL A 47 14.70 0.46 1.34
CA VAL A 47 14.97 1.76 0.70
C VAL A 47 13.80 2.73 0.90
N LEU A 48 12.56 2.25 0.80
CA LEU A 48 11.37 3.05 1.06
C LEU A 48 11.27 3.46 2.52
N ASP A 49 11.58 2.55 3.45
CA ASP A 49 11.59 2.82 4.89
C ASP A 49 12.58 3.91 5.27
N ALA A 50 13.80 3.85 4.71
CA ALA A 50 14.80 4.89 4.87
C ALA A 50 14.30 6.23 4.31
N ALA A 51 13.62 6.22 3.15
CA ALA A 51 13.08 7.42 2.52
C ALA A 51 11.96 8.08 3.34
N VAL A 52 11.03 7.29 3.89
CA VAL A 52 9.94 7.79 4.74
C VAL A 52 10.49 8.32 6.06
N THR A 53 11.44 7.61 6.67
CA THR A 53 12.00 7.97 7.98
C THR A 53 12.95 9.16 7.92
N ALA A 54 13.62 9.40 6.80
CA ALA A 54 14.54 10.53 6.62
C ALA A 54 13.86 11.91 6.67
N ALA A 55 12.53 11.98 6.59
CA ALA A 55 11.73 13.21 6.74
C ALA A 55 12.25 14.40 5.90
N VAL A 56 12.67 14.14 4.66
CA VAL A 56 13.20 15.18 3.78
C VAL A 56 12.13 16.23 3.43
N PRO A 57 12.51 17.49 3.13
CA PRO A 57 11.55 18.58 2.91
C PRO A 57 10.51 18.33 1.80
N TYR A 58 10.81 17.45 0.84
CA TYR A 58 9.92 17.11 -0.28
C TYR A 58 9.21 15.76 -0.11
N ALA A 59 9.32 15.10 1.05
CA ALA A 59 8.70 13.80 1.31
C ALA A 59 7.17 13.84 1.11
N GLY A 60 6.51 14.92 1.56
CA GLY A 60 5.07 15.12 1.34
C GLY A 60 4.70 15.20 -0.13
N ALA A 61 5.43 16.00 -0.93
CA ALA A 61 5.18 16.11 -2.36
C ALA A 61 5.42 14.79 -3.12
N TRP A 62 6.37 13.97 -2.64
CA TRP A 62 6.58 12.62 -3.16
C TRP A 62 5.41 11.68 -2.81
N ALA A 63 4.96 11.69 -1.56
CA ALA A 63 3.81 10.90 -1.11
C ALA A 63 2.51 11.29 -1.83
N ASP A 64 2.28 12.59 -2.05
CA ASP A 64 1.12 13.11 -2.82
C ASP A 64 1.18 12.66 -4.29
N ARG A 65 2.37 12.65 -4.90
CA ARG A 65 2.54 12.11 -6.26
C ARG A 65 2.23 10.62 -6.30
N LEU A 66 2.72 9.85 -5.34
CA LEU A 66 2.38 8.43 -5.23
C LEU A 66 0.88 8.21 -5.04
N ALA A 67 0.23 9.05 -4.23
CA ALA A 67 -1.22 9.01 -4.04
C ALA A 67 -2.01 9.31 -5.31
N LEU A 68 -1.61 10.31 -6.09
CA LEU A 68 -2.23 10.62 -7.37
C LEU A 68 -2.12 9.46 -8.37
N THR A 69 -0.92 8.90 -8.53
CA THR A 69 -0.70 7.77 -9.45
C THR A 69 -1.44 6.52 -8.98
N ALA A 70 -1.47 6.26 -7.67
CA ALA A 70 -2.21 5.12 -7.12
C ALA A 70 -3.72 5.28 -7.28
N ALA A 71 -4.24 6.50 -7.08
CA ALA A 71 -5.64 6.81 -7.32
C ALA A 71 -6.01 6.62 -8.79
N ALA A 72 -5.19 7.09 -9.73
CA ALA A 72 -5.39 6.87 -11.16
C ALA A 72 -5.41 5.38 -11.51
N ALA A 73 -4.49 4.59 -10.98
CA ALA A 73 -4.47 3.14 -11.16
C ALA A 73 -5.71 2.45 -10.56
N ALA A 74 -6.20 2.92 -9.42
CA ALA A 74 -7.42 2.41 -8.79
C ALA A 74 -8.70 2.77 -9.58
N VAL A 75 -8.79 4.00 -10.09
CA VAL A 75 -9.89 4.47 -10.94
C VAL A 75 -9.93 3.71 -12.25
N ALA A 76 -8.78 3.55 -12.92
CA ALA A 76 -8.67 2.74 -14.13
C ALA A 76 -9.11 1.29 -13.91
N ARG A 77 -8.74 0.67 -12.78
CA ARG A 77 -9.19 -0.69 -12.41
C ARG A 77 -10.70 -0.79 -12.19
N SER A 78 -11.36 0.31 -11.84
CA SER A 78 -12.83 0.37 -11.73
C SER A 78 -13.55 0.53 -13.08
N GLY A 79 -12.80 0.56 -14.19
CA GLY A 79 -13.34 0.69 -15.55
C GLY A 79 -13.75 2.12 -15.91
N ARG A 80 -13.27 3.11 -15.15
CA ARG A 80 -13.61 4.51 -15.38
C ARG A 80 -12.54 5.22 -16.20
N PRO A 81 -12.91 6.28 -16.96
CA PRO A 81 -12.01 6.93 -17.90
C PRO A 81 -11.14 8.02 -17.29
N GLU A 82 -11.36 8.44 -16.03
CA GLU A 82 -10.58 9.53 -15.45
C GLU A 82 -9.11 9.12 -15.28
N ASP A 83 -8.23 9.87 -15.93
CA ASP A 83 -6.79 9.68 -15.90
C ASP A 83 -6.12 10.57 -14.84
N GLU A 84 -4.80 10.45 -14.71
CA GLU A 84 -4.05 11.23 -13.70
C GLU A 84 -4.20 12.75 -13.91
N ALA A 85 -4.36 13.22 -15.15
CA ALA A 85 -4.56 14.64 -15.45
C ALA A 85 -5.93 15.12 -14.95
N ALA A 86 -6.99 14.36 -15.23
CA ALA A 86 -8.32 14.64 -14.71
C ALA A 86 -8.35 14.63 -13.18
N LEU A 87 -7.62 13.72 -12.52
CA LEU A 87 -7.51 13.70 -11.06
C LEU A 87 -6.76 14.92 -10.51
N ARG A 88 -5.73 15.42 -11.21
CA ARG A 88 -5.05 16.67 -10.83
C ARG A 88 -6.00 17.87 -10.93
N ASP A 89 -6.78 17.92 -11.99
CA ASP A 89 -7.77 18.99 -12.18
C ASP A 89 -8.84 18.94 -11.07
N LEU A 90 -9.26 17.75 -10.63
CA LEU A 90 -10.18 17.62 -9.49
C LEU A 90 -9.62 18.22 -8.19
N VAL A 91 -8.31 18.06 -7.93
CA VAL A 91 -7.67 18.70 -6.76
C VAL A 91 -7.62 20.22 -6.92
N ALA A 92 -7.30 20.70 -8.12
CA ALA A 92 -7.22 22.13 -8.41
C ALA A 92 -8.58 22.84 -8.32
N VAL A 93 -9.64 22.17 -8.77
CA VAL A 93 -11.00 22.70 -8.79
C VAL A 93 -11.69 22.58 -7.43
N THR A 94 -11.40 21.54 -6.64
CA THR A 94 -11.98 21.36 -5.30
C THR A 94 -10.91 21.11 -4.24
N PRO A 95 -10.19 22.16 -3.83
CA PRO A 95 -9.15 22.04 -2.81
C PRO A 95 -9.74 21.54 -1.49
N GLY A 96 -9.20 20.44 -0.99
CA GLY A 96 -9.53 19.85 0.32
C GLY A 96 -10.65 18.82 0.33
N ALA A 97 -11.49 18.72 -0.70
CA ALA A 97 -12.55 17.72 -0.75
C ALA A 97 -12.78 17.29 -2.22
N PRO A 98 -11.95 16.38 -2.77
CA PRO A 98 -12.10 15.97 -4.16
C PRO A 98 -13.52 15.43 -4.39
N ALA A 99 -14.27 16.12 -5.24
CA ALA A 99 -15.66 15.84 -5.54
C ALA A 99 -15.80 15.02 -6.82
N GLY A 100 -16.94 14.35 -7.00
CA GLY A 100 -17.22 13.51 -8.17
C GLY A 100 -16.90 12.02 -7.95
N PRO A 101 -17.14 11.18 -8.97
CA PRO A 101 -17.11 9.73 -8.83
C PRO A 101 -15.72 9.15 -8.50
N ALA A 102 -14.64 9.81 -8.94
CA ALA A 102 -13.27 9.45 -8.59
C ALA A 102 -12.78 10.10 -7.27
N GLY A 103 -13.53 11.07 -6.75
CA GLY A 103 -13.18 11.88 -5.59
C GLY A 103 -12.86 11.06 -4.33
N PRO A 104 -13.69 10.06 -3.95
CA PRO A 104 -13.40 9.26 -2.77
C PRO A 104 -12.13 8.41 -2.87
N VAL A 105 -11.81 7.89 -4.07
CA VAL A 105 -10.58 7.13 -4.30
C VAL A 105 -9.36 8.02 -4.14
N LEU A 106 -9.39 9.19 -4.78
CA LEU A 106 -8.34 10.19 -4.68
C LEU A 106 -8.18 10.71 -3.25
N GLY A 107 -9.27 11.07 -2.59
CA GLY A 107 -9.26 11.58 -1.22
C GLY A 107 -8.73 10.55 -0.22
N ALA A 108 -9.09 9.26 -0.36
CA ALA A 108 -8.56 8.21 0.49
C ALA A 108 -7.05 7.96 0.29
N SER A 109 -6.56 8.06 -0.95
CA SER A 109 -5.13 7.95 -1.26
C SER A 109 -4.34 9.16 -0.72
N LEU A 110 -4.85 10.37 -0.88
CA LEU A 110 -4.25 11.58 -0.31
C LEU A 110 -4.29 11.55 1.22
N TRP A 111 -5.38 11.03 1.81
CA TRP A 111 -5.48 10.85 3.26
C TRP A 111 -4.41 9.91 3.80
N LEU A 112 -4.14 8.83 3.08
CA LEU A 112 -3.09 7.90 3.43
C LEU A 112 -1.70 8.57 3.41
N ALA A 113 -1.42 9.35 2.37
CA ALA A 113 -0.13 9.98 2.10
C ALA A 113 0.20 11.18 3.02
N ALA A 114 -0.81 11.92 3.49
CA ALA A 114 -0.59 13.19 4.17
C ALA A 114 -0.04 13.07 5.60
N GLY A 115 -0.26 11.96 6.31
CA GLY A 115 0.25 11.76 7.68
C GLY A 115 -0.27 12.74 8.74
N PRO A 116 0.12 12.64 10.02
CA PRO A 116 -0.29 13.59 11.05
C PRO A 116 0.23 15.03 10.79
N PRO A 117 -0.58 16.08 11.04
CA PRO A 117 -1.98 16.01 11.49
C PRO A 117 -2.96 15.59 10.37
N GLY A 118 -2.56 15.74 9.11
CA GLY A 118 -3.25 15.18 7.95
C GLY A 118 -4.62 15.76 7.66
N PRO A 119 -5.28 15.27 6.60
CA PRO A 119 -6.70 15.47 6.41
C PRO A 119 -7.45 14.91 7.61
N ARG A 120 -8.56 15.56 7.95
CA ARG A 120 -9.19 15.39 9.25
C ARG A 120 -9.68 13.95 9.38
N TRP A 121 -9.42 13.34 10.54
CA TRP A 121 -9.96 12.01 10.87
C TRP A 121 -11.50 11.95 10.79
N SER A 122 -12.17 13.11 10.91
CA SER A 122 -13.62 13.26 10.67
C SER A 122 -14.05 12.93 9.24
N ASP A 123 -13.15 13.09 8.26
CA ASP A 123 -13.45 12.96 6.84
C ASP A 123 -13.23 11.51 6.36
N LEU A 124 -12.43 10.75 7.13
CA LEU A 124 -12.07 9.37 6.82
C LEU A 124 -13.30 8.47 6.59
N PRO A 125 -14.35 8.46 7.42
CA PRO A 125 -15.54 7.63 7.19
C PRO A 125 -16.19 7.87 5.82
N SER A 126 -16.26 9.12 5.37
CA SER A 126 -16.83 9.50 4.07
C SER A 126 -15.95 9.04 2.91
N LEU A 127 -14.63 9.19 3.05
CA LEU A 127 -13.65 8.75 2.05
C LEU A 127 -13.69 7.22 1.86
N ILE A 128 -13.62 6.47 2.96
CA ILE A 128 -13.63 4.99 2.89
C ILE A 128 -15.01 4.45 2.52
N ALA A 129 -16.11 5.18 2.80
CA ALA A 129 -17.43 4.81 2.30
C ALA A 129 -17.47 4.81 0.76
N GLY A 130 -16.84 5.77 0.11
CA GLY A 130 -16.72 5.80 -1.35
C GLY A 130 -15.81 4.69 -1.92
N LEU A 131 -14.91 4.13 -1.10
CA LEU A 131 -14.18 2.89 -1.43
C LEU A 131 -15.03 1.62 -1.22
N GLY A 132 -16.21 1.75 -0.60
CA GLY A 132 -17.16 0.66 -0.34
C GLY A 132 -17.35 0.25 1.12
N ALA A 133 -16.80 1.02 2.07
CA ALA A 133 -17.16 0.93 3.49
C ALA A 133 -18.60 1.43 3.74
N ARG A 134 -19.12 1.23 4.95
CA ARG A 134 -20.45 1.73 5.33
C ARG A 134 -20.35 3.22 5.70
N SER A 135 -21.45 3.95 5.56
CA SER A 135 -21.60 5.30 6.12
C SER A 135 -21.50 5.21 7.64
N GLY A 136 -20.34 5.56 8.20
CA GLY A 136 -20.00 5.35 9.62
C GLY A 136 -18.63 4.69 9.84
N GLY A 137 -17.98 4.20 8.78
CA GLY A 137 -16.62 3.68 8.82
C GLY A 137 -16.52 2.16 8.64
N LEU A 138 -15.44 1.57 9.16
CA LEU A 138 -15.23 0.12 9.13
C LEU A 138 -16.08 -0.54 10.23
N PRO A 139 -16.72 -1.68 9.95
CA PRO A 139 -17.30 -2.54 10.99
C PRO A 139 -16.29 -2.84 12.10
N ASP A 140 -16.72 -2.96 13.36
CA ASP A 140 -15.84 -3.33 14.48
C ASP A 140 -15.10 -4.64 14.20
N GLU A 141 -15.77 -5.63 13.59
CA GLU A 141 -15.15 -6.89 13.21
C GLU A 141 -14.01 -6.69 12.21
N LEU A 142 -14.17 -5.75 11.27
CA LEU A 142 -13.14 -5.45 10.27
C LEU A 142 -11.99 -4.66 10.91
N ALA A 143 -12.27 -3.72 11.81
CA ALA A 143 -11.24 -3.00 12.55
C ALA A 143 -10.37 -3.96 13.39
N GLN A 144 -10.99 -4.91 14.08
CA GLN A 144 -10.29 -5.97 14.82
C GLN A 144 -9.47 -6.87 13.89
N ALA A 145 -10.02 -7.26 12.74
CA ALA A 145 -9.29 -8.07 11.76
C ALA A 145 -8.08 -7.34 11.17
N LEU A 146 -8.16 -6.02 10.96
CA LEU A 146 -7.02 -5.20 10.53
C LEU A 146 -5.97 -5.04 11.63
N ALA A 147 -6.38 -4.92 12.89
CA ALA A 147 -5.45 -4.92 14.03
C ALA A 147 -4.69 -6.26 14.10
N ALA A 148 -5.40 -7.39 14.02
CA ALA A 148 -4.80 -8.72 13.99
C ALA A 148 -3.92 -8.95 12.75
N ALA A 149 -4.23 -8.32 11.62
CA ALA A 149 -3.36 -8.33 10.45
C ALA A 149 -2.03 -7.62 10.71
N ALA A 150 -2.04 -6.53 11.49
CA ALA A 150 -0.82 -5.83 11.91
C ALA A 150 0.08 -6.65 12.84
N ASP A 151 -0.44 -7.70 13.50
CA ASP A 151 0.34 -8.58 14.37
C ASP A 151 1.08 -9.71 13.61
N ARG A 152 1.00 -9.73 12.27
CA ARG A 152 1.71 -10.73 11.47
C ARG A 152 3.24 -10.54 11.57
N PRO A 153 4.02 -11.63 11.49
CA PRO A 153 5.47 -11.57 11.73
C PRO A 153 6.26 -10.89 10.59
N CYS A 154 5.64 -10.58 9.45
CA CYS A 154 6.30 -9.86 8.37
C CYS A 154 5.35 -8.85 7.70
N PRO A 155 5.86 -7.73 7.16
CA PRO A 155 5.05 -6.62 6.67
C PRO A 155 4.18 -7.02 5.48
N LEU A 156 4.72 -7.87 4.60
CA LEU A 156 3.98 -8.38 3.44
C LEU A 156 2.85 -9.32 3.87
N ALA A 157 3.05 -10.15 4.91
CA ALA A 157 1.98 -10.97 5.45
C ALA A 157 0.91 -10.12 6.14
N ALA A 158 1.31 -9.04 6.80
CA ALA A 158 0.38 -8.08 7.41
C ALA A 158 -0.51 -7.42 6.36
N ALA A 159 0.09 -6.84 5.32
CA ALA A 159 -0.63 -6.24 4.19
C ALA A 159 -1.55 -7.25 3.49
N ALA A 160 -1.06 -8.48 3.25
CA ALA A 160 -1.84 -9.53 2.61
C ALA A 160 -3.03 -10.00 3.48
N ALA A 161 -2.84 -10.11 4.79
CA ALA A 161 -3.90 -10.43 5.74
C ALA A 161 -4.96 -9.33 5.83
N ALA A 162 -4.56 -8.06 5.78
CA ALA A 162 -5.47 -6.92 5.75
C ALA A 162 -6.36 -6.94 4.49
N LEU A 163 -5.75 -7.20 3.33
CA LEU A 163 -6.47 -7.33 2.06
C LEU A 163 -7.48 -8.48 2.12
N GLN A 164 -7.09 -9.63 2.67
CA GLN A 164 -8.00 -10.77 2.87
C GLN A 164 -9.15 -10.46 3.83
N ALA A 165 -8.87 -9.79 4.95
CA ALA A 165 -9.89 -9.42 5.93
C ALA A 165 -10.99 -8.57 5.28
N VAL A 166 -10.60 -7.56 4.50
CA VAL A 166 -11.57 -6.73 3.76
C VAL A 166 -12.35 -7.55 2.74
N LEU A 167 -11.68 -8.36 1.91
CA LEU A 167 -12.37 -9.13 0.87
C LEU A 167 -13.26 -10.24 1.42
N ALA A 168 -12.96 -10.78 2.60
CA ALA A 168 -13.79 -11.77 3.28
C ALA A 168 -15.10 -11.15 3.78
N VAL A 169 -15.04 -9.95 4.38
CA VAL A 169 -16.23 -9.24 4.88
C VAL A 169 -17.00 -8.57 3.74
N ARG A 170 -16.29 -8.07 2.71
CA ARG A 170 -16.85 -7.29 1.60
C ARG A 170 -16.26 -7.73 0.26
N PRO A 171 -16.77 -8.82 -0.33
CA PRO A 171 -16.35 -9.26 -1.65
C PRO A 171 -16.52 -8.15 -2.70
N GLY A 172 -15.53 -8.00 -3.59
CA GLY A 172 -15.55 -7.02 -4.68
C GLY A 172 -15.16 -5.59 -4.30
N ARG A 173 -14.74 -5.33 -3.05
CA ARG A 173 -14.24 -4.02 -2.61
C ARG A 173 -12.71 -3.94 -2.68
N ASP A 174 -12.18 -4.16 -3.89
CA ASP A 174 -10.74 -4.22 -4.14
C ASP A 174 -10.01 -2.92 -3.76
N ALA A 175 -10.61 -1.76 -4.04
CA ALA A 175 -10.02 -0.47 -3.69
C ALA A 175 -9.88 -0.30 -2.17
N LEU A 176 -10.92 -0.66 -1.40
CA LEU A 176 -10.88 -0.65 0.07
C LEU A 176 -9.86 -1.66 0.61
N ALA A 177 -9.77 -2.84 -0.01
CA ALA A 177 -8.86 -3.90 0.43
C ALA A 177 -7.38 -3.51 0.22
N VAL A 178 -7.08 -2.88 -0.91
CA VAL A 178 -5.75 -2.33 -1.22
C VAL A 178 -5.41 -1.19 -0.26
N TRP A 179 -6.33 -0.25 -0.08
CA TRP A 179 -6.13 0.88 0.83
C TRP A 179 -5.87 0.41 2.27
N ALA A 180 -6.62 -0.58 2.75
CA ALA A 180 -6.41 -1.16 4.08
C ALA A 180 -5.07 -1.91 4.20
N ALA A 181 -4.60 -2.54 3.12
CA ALA A 181 -3.30 -3.18 3.08
C ALA A 181 -2.16 -2.17 3.22
N ASP A 182 -2.24 -1.05 2.51
CA ASP A 182 -1.26 0.04 2.62
C ASP A 182 -1.28 0.69 4.02
N LEU A 183 -2.47 0.85 4.62
CA LEU A 183 -2.61 1.34 5.99
C LEU A 183 -1.97 0.39 7.02
N VAL A 184 -2.24 -0.91 6.91
CA VAL A 184 -1.67 -1.92 7.82
C VAL A 184 -0.16 -2.04 7.62
N LEU A 185 0.31 -1.94 6.37
CA LEU A 185 1.74 -1.92 6.06
C LEU A 185 2.45 -0.75 6.75
N ALA A 186 1.88 0.46 6.65
CA ALA A 186 2.41 1.66 7.29
C ALA A 186 2.44 1.52 8.82
N ARG A 187 1.36 1.00 9.41
CA ARG A 187 1.29 0.71 10.85
C ARG A 187 2.35 -0.31 11.27
N TRP A 188 2.53 -1.37 10.50
CA TRP A 188 3.52 -2.41 10.78
C TRP A 188 4.95 -1.86 10.77
N LEU A 189 5.25 -1.00 9.80
CA LEU A 189 6.57 -0.36 9.65
C LEU A 189 6.79 0.84 10.58
N GLY A 190 5.76 1.25 11.34
CA GLY A 190 5.85 2.43 12.21
C GLY A 190 5.96 3.74 11.43
N TRP A 191 5.50 3.77 10.18
CA TRP A 191 5.56 4.98 9.35
C TRP A 191 4.57 6.03 9.87
N PRO A 192 4.95 7.33 9.83
CA PRO A 192 4.06 8.40 10.22
C PRO A 192 2.86 8.52 9.27
N HIS A 193 3.01 8.14 8.01
CA HIS A 193 1.95 8.12 6.99
C HIS A 193 2.04 6.87 6.14
N GLY A 194 0.94 6.50 5.50
CA GLY A 194 0.96 5.37 4.57
C GLY A 194 1.33 5.79 3.16
N LEU A 195 2.00 4.90 2.44
CA LEU A 195 2.23 5.05 1.02
C LEU A 195 1.33 4.08 0.26
N PRO A 196 0.63 4.52 -0.80
CA PRO A 196 -0.26 3.65 -1.55
C PRO A 196 0.55 2.79 -2.53
N LEU A 197 1.19 1.74 -2.01
CA LEU A 197 2.16 0.90 -2.72
C LEU A 197 1.50 -0.34 -3.34
N VAL A 198 0.61 -1.00 -2.59
CA VAL A 198 -0.04 -2.23 -3.01
C VAL A 198 -0.90 -1.99 -4.26
N GLY A 199 -1.54 -0.82 -4.34
CA GLY A 199 -2.36 -0.45 -5.49
C GLY A 199 -1.58 -0.26 -6.79
N LEU A 200 -0.34 0.23 -6.70
CA LEU A 200 0.54 0.47 -7.85
C LEU A 200 1.11 -0.84 -8.42
N GLY A 201 1.35 -1.83 -7.57
CA GLY A 201 1.92 -3.12 -7.97
C GLY A 201 0.90 -4.15 -8.49
N LEU A 202 -0.40 -3.86 -8.42
CA LEU A 202 -1.45 -4.80 -8.83
C LEU A 202 -1.80 -4.65 -10.32
N PRO A 203 -1.60 -5.69 -11.15
CA PRO A 203 -2.03 -5.65 -12.55
C PRO A 203 -3.55 -5.56 -12.66
N GLN A 204 -3.99 -4.88 -13.71
CA GLN A 204 -5.40 -4.68 -14.02
C GLN A 204 -6.14 -6.04 -14.14
N GLY A 205 -7.27 -6.18 -13.45
CA GLY A 205 -8.19 -7.32 -13.58
C GLY A 205 -7.91 -8.58 -12.72
N ARG A 206 -6.99 -8.59 -11.75
CA ARG A 206 -6.59 -9.86 -11.06
C ARG A 206 -6.27 -9.81 -9.56
N CYS A 207 -6.90 -8.94 -8.77
CA CYS A 207 -6.71 -8.93 -7.30
C CYS A 207 -6.93 -10.33 -6.68
N ARG A 208 -7.95 -11.07 -7.11
CA ARG A 208 -8.28 -12.39 -6.55
C ARG A 208 -7.33 -13.52 -6.99
N PHE A 209 -6.70 -13.42 -8.16
CA PHE A 209 -5.83 -14.47 -8.69
C PHE A 209 -4.41 -14.38 -8.10
N LEU A 210 -3.91 -13.16 -7.90
CA LEU A 210 -2.58 -12.93 -7.35
C LEU A 210 -2.50 -13.23 -5.86
N LEU A 211 -3.55 -12.98 -5.08
CA LEU A 211 -3.59 -13.41 -3.68
C LEU A 211 -3.50 -14.93 -3.54
N LYS A 212 -4.16 -15.70 -4.40
CA LYS A 212 -4.04 -17.17 -4.38
C LYS A 212 -2.61 -17.64 -4.64
N ILE A 213 -1.91 -17.00 -5.59
CA ILE A 213 -0.51 -17.34 -5.93
C ILE A 213 0.46 -16.90 -4.82
N PHE A 214 0.32 -15.69 -4.30
CA PHE A 214 1.16 -15.16 -3.23
C PHE A 214 1.05 -16.02 -1.97
N PHE A 215 -0.16 -16.43 -1.58
CA PHE A 215 -0.40 -17.29 -0.43
C PHE A 215 0.02 -18.76 -0.65
N ALA A 216 -0.14 -19.31 -1.86
CA ALA A 216 0.39 -20.65 -2.17
C ALA A 216 1.92 -20.71 -2.01
N ARG A 217 2.60 -19.58 -2.22
CA ARG A 217 4.06 -19.43 -2.13
C ARG A 217 4.54 -19.10 -0.70
N PHE A 218 3.89 -18.15 -0.01
CA PHE A 218 4.28 -17.71 1.35
C PHE A 218 3.68 -18.58 2.47
N GLY A 219 2.46 -19.10 2.28
CA GLY A 219 1.82 -20.01 3.26
C GLY A 219 2.56 -21.33 3.43
N ARG A 220 3.40 -21.71 2.46
CA ARG A 220 4.30 -22.87 2.57
C ARG A 220 5.56 -22.60 3.41
N GLN A 221 5.98 -21.34 3.55
CA GLN A 221 7.23 -20.95 4.21
C GLN A 221 7.06 -20.71 5.72
N ASN A 222 5.83 -20.48 6.21
CA ASN A 222 5.54 -20.31 7.64
C ASN A 222 5.28 -21.64 8.38
N LYS A 223 5.49 -22.79 7.73
CA LYS A 223 5.51 -24.08 8.42
C LYS A 223 6.92 -24.28 8.97
N CYS A 224 7.13 -23.89 10.23
CA CYS A 224 8.39 -24.16 10.93
C CYS A 224 8.75 -25.65 10.79
N PRO A 225 9.97 -26.00 10.36
CA PRO A 225 10.43 -27.39 10.38
C PRO A 225 10.74 -27.76 11.82
N GLY A 226 9.75 -28.22 12.58
CA GLY A 226 9.95 -28.49 14.01
C GLY A 226 8.78 -29.07 14.80
N GLN A 227 7.69 -29.48 14.16
CA GLN A 227 6.71 -30.39 14.77
C GLN A 227 6.83 -31.74 14.09
N ALA A 228 7.94 -32.42 14.37
CA ALA A 228 8.03 -33.88 14.22
C ALA A 228 7.52 -34.51 15.52
N GLU A 229 6.72 -35.55 15.35
CA GLU A 229 6.03 -36.33 16.36
C GLU A 229 6.86 -36.65 17.60
N SER A 230 6.40 -36.23 18.78
CA SER A 230 6.68 -36.96 20.02
C SER A 230 5.50 -37.88 20.33
N ILE A 231 5.37 -38.96 19.55
CA ILE A 231 4.66 -40.15 20.00
C ILE A 231 5.68 -40.94 20.82
N GLY A 232 5.82 -40.56 22.09
CA GLY A 232 6.59 -41.29 23.09
C GLY A 232 5.70 -42.34 23.72
N LEU A 233 6.10 -43.60 23.54
CA LEU A 233 5.44 -44.80 24.05
C LEU A 233 5.16 -44.74 25.56
N GLN A 234 3.95 -45.15 25.93
CA GLN A 234 3.68 -45.70 27.26
C GLN A 234 4.33 -47.09 27.36
N SER A 235 5.14 -47.29 28.39
CA SER A 235 5.39 -48.58 29.05
C SER A 235 5.66 -48.30 30.52
#